data_AF-A0A2P5A5P0-F1
#
_entry.id   AF-A0A2P5A5P0-F1
#
_cell.length_a   1.000
_cell.length_b   1.000
_cell.length_c   1.000
_cell.angle_alpha   90.00
_cell.angle_beta   90.00
_cell.angle_gamma   90.00
#
_symmetry.space_group_name_H-M   'P 1'
#
loop_
_entity.id
_entity.type
_entity.pdbx_description
1 polymer ?
#
loop_
_entity_poly.entity_id
_entity_poly.type
_entity_poly.pdbx_seq_one_letter_code
_entity_poly.pdbx_strand_id
1 'polypeptide(L)' 'MYKVSVSKVESVKISLKPISLTFKKPYEKLTYAVTFAASSLPWSTSLFARLEWSDGKHVVGSPIAFTWL' A
#
# COMPACT_ATOMS: atom_id res chain seq x y z
N MET A 1 0.56 15.27 -8.70
CA MET A 1 1.46 14.46 -7.85
C MET A 1 0.60 13.52 -7.06
N TYR A 2 0.86 12.22 -7.13
CA TYR A 2 0.16 11.23 -6.34
C TYR A 2 0.84 11.08 -4.98
N LYS A 3 0.06 11.18 -3.90
CA LYS A 3 0.48 10.85 -2.54
C LYS A 3 -0.10 9.50 -2.16
N VAL A 4 0.68 8.72 -1.41
CA VAL A 4 0.20 7.44 -0.90
C VAL A 4 -0.51 7.61 0.45
N SER A 5 -1.59 6.86 0.64
CA SER A 5 -2.15 6.54 1.95
C SER A 5 -2.28 5.02 2.06
N VAL A 6 -2.16 4.49 3.28
CA VAL A 6 -2.33 3.07 3.55
C VAL A 6 -3.18 2.88 4.80
N SER A 7 -4.07 1.89 4.77
CA SER A 7 -4.85 1.51 5.96
C SER A 7 -3.92 1.14 7.11
N LYS A 8 -4.23 1.63 8.31
CA LYS A 8 -3.55 1.21 9.53
C LYS A 8 -4.04 -0.18 9.93
N VAL A 9 -3.11 -1.12 10.07
CA VAL A 9 -3.35 -2.46 10.61
C VAL A 9 -2.44 -2.64 11.81
N GLU A 10 -3.00 -2.93 12.99
CA GLU A 10 -2.21 -2.94 14.23
C GLU A 10 -1.10 -3.99 14.23
N SER A 11 -1.38 -5.17 13.67
CA SER A 11 -0.47 -6.32 13.69
C SER A 11 0.52 -6.34 12.51
N VAL A 12 0.40 -5.42 11.55
CA VAL A 12 1.24 -5.38 10.34
C VAL A 12 1.78 -3.97 10.12
N LYS A 13 3.10 -3.83 10.21
CA LYS A 13 3.78 -2.61 9.81
C LYS A 13 3.91 -2.59 8.29
N ILE A 14 3.28 -1.60 7.67
CA ILE A 14 3.36 -1.35 6.23
C ILE A 14 4.19 -0.10 6.00
N SER A 15 5.21 -0.22 5.16
CA SER A 15 6.10 0.89 4.79
C SER A 15 6.29 0.93 3.29
N LEU A 16 6.55 2.13 2.75
CA LEU A 16 6.54 2.36 1.32
C LEU A 16 7.63 3.34 0.89
N LYS A 17 8.26 3.08 -0.26
CA LYS A 17 9.24 3.99 -0.86
C LYS A 17 9.11 4.02 -2.39
N PRO A 18 9.07 5.21 -3.03
CA PRO A 18 8.90 6.55 -2.44
C PRO A 18 7.45 6.80 -1.99
N ILE A 19 7.18 7.76 -1.10
CA ILE A 19 5.81 8.08 -0.62
C ILE A 19 4.98 8.97 -1.56
N SER A 20 5.58 9.41 -2.66
CA SER A 20 4.95 10.26 -3.68
C SER A 20 5.44 9.90 -5.06
N LEU A 21 4.56 9.96 -6.06
CA LEU A 21 4.87 9.73 -7.46
C LEU A 21 4.47 10.95 -8.29
N THR A 22 5.38 11.44 -9.13
CA THR A 22 5.16 12.59 -9.99
C THR A 22 5.46 12.22 -11.43
N PHE A 23 4.39 12.01 -12.20
CA PHE A 23 4.46 11.80 -13.64
C PHE A 23 4.64 13.16 -14.34
N LYS A 24 5.64 13.26 -15.22
CA LYS A 24 5.99 14.47 -15.97
C LYS A 24 5.47 14.43 -17.41
N LYS A 25 5.22 13.24 -17.95
CA LYS A 25 4.76 13.05 -19.33
C LYS A 25 3.76 11.89 -19.45
N PRO A 26 2.88 11.91 -20.47
CA PRO A 26 2.02 10.77 -20.78
C PRO A 26 2.83 9.47 -20.95
N TYR A 27 2.26 8.36 -20.50
CA TYR A 27 2.82 7.00 -20.59
C TYR A 27 4.11 6.74 -19.79
N GLU A 28 4.53 7.67 -18.93
CA GLU A 28 5.62 7.42 -17.99
C GLU A 28 5.23 6.31 -16.99
N LYS A 29 6.20 5.43 -16.70
CA LYS A 29 6.06 4.36 -15.70
C LYS A 29 7.00 4.67 -14.54
N LEU A 30 6.45 4.71 -13.35
CA LEU A 30 7.20 4.88 -12.11
C LEU A 30 7.04 3.63 -11.24
N THR A 31 8.07 3.30 -10.48
CA THR A 31 8.11 2.12 -9.61
C THR A 31 8.07 2.55 -8.15
N TYR A 32 7.41 1.75 -7.32
CA TYR A 32 7.45 1.87 -5.87
C TYR A 32 7.59 0.47 -5.25
N ALA A 33 8.09 0.43 -4.02
CA ALA A 33 8.19 -0.80 -3.24
C ALA A 33 7.35 -0.68 -1.97
N VAL A 34 6.61 -1.74 -1.65
CA VAL A 34 5.88 -1.90 -0.40
C VAL A 34 6.57 -2.97 0.43
N THR A 35 6.81 -2.69 1.70
CA THR A 35 7.38 -3.64 2.64
C THR A 35 6.40 -3.88 3.76
N PHE A 36 6.07 -5.16 3.97
CA PHE A 36 5.21 -5.65 5.02
C PHE A 36 6.06 -6.35 6.08
N ALA A 37 5.88 -5.98 7.34
CA ALA A 37 6.53 -6.63 8.47
C ALA A 37 5.48 -6.94 9.55
N ALA A 38 5.41 -8.19 9.96
CA ALA A 38 4.50 -8.68 10.98
C ALA A 38 5.17 -9.78 11.80
N SER A 39 4.76 -9.93 13.05
CA SER A 39 5.03 -11.14 13.82
C SER A 39 4.10 -12.27 13.38
N SER A 40 4.41 -13.51 13.77
CA SER A 40 3.45 -14.59 13.62
C SER A 40 2.15 -14.26 14.37
N LEU A 41 1.02 -14.55 13.73
CA LEU A 41 -0.32 -14.43 14.31
C LEU A 41 -0.95 -15.82 14.42
N PRO A 42 -2.03 -15.97 15.21
CA PRO A 42 -2.75 -17.24 15.29
C PRO A 42 -3.14 -17.77 13.91
N TRP A 43 -3.05 -19.09 13.76
CA TRP A 43 -3.60 -19.79 12.59
C TRP A 43 -5.04 -19.34 12.33
N SER A 44 -5.43 -19.22 11.07
CA SER A 44 -6.72 -18.70 10.59
C SER A 44 -6.96 -17.19 10.76
N THR A 45 -5.95 -16.43 11.20
CA THR A 45 -6.04 -14.95 11.19
C THR A 45 -6.07 -14.43 9.76
N SER A 46 -7.06 -13.58 9.45
CA SER A 46 -7.18 -12.87 8.18
C SER A 46 -7.33 -11.37 8.44
N LEU A 47 -6.52 -10.55 7.75
CA LEU A 47 -6.54 -9.09 7.87
C LEU A 47 -6.57 -8.47 6.48
N PHE A 48 -7.14 -7.27 6.39
CA PHE A 48 -7.22 -6.51 5.15
C PHE A 48 -6.66 -5.11 5.32
N ALA A 49 -5.96 -4.64 4.29
CA ALA A 49 -5.54 -3.26 4.16
C ALA A 49 -5.82 -2.77 2.74
N ARG A 50 -5.75 -1.46 2.55
CA ARG A 50 -5.80 -0.81 1.25
C ARG A 50 -4.66 0.17 1.12
N LEU A 51 -4.00 0.15 -0.02
CA LEU A 51 -3.07 1.17 -0.44
C LEU A 51 -3.75 2.04 -1.49
N GLU A 52 -3.67 3.36 -1.33
CA GLU A 52 -4.25 4.31 -2.25
C GLU A 52 -3.20 5.31 -2.71
N TRP A 53 -3.16 5.54 -4.01
CA TRP A 53 -2.49 6.70 -4.59
C TRP A 53 -3.55 7.71 -5.02
N SER A 54 -3.44 8.95 -4.55
CA SER A 54 -4.32 10.02 -5.01
C SER A 54 -3.59 11.32 -5.32
N ASP A 55 -4.02 11.97 -6.41
CA ASP A 55 -3.63 13.33 -6.78
C ASP A 55 -4.73 14.37 -6.47
N GLY A 56 -5.80 13.96 -5.77
CA GLY A 56 -6.99 14.76 -5.46
C GLY A 56 -8.13 14.64 -6.48
N LYS A 57 -7.88 14.07 -7.67
CA LYS A 57 -8.90 13.82 -8.70
C LYS A 57 -9.06 12.34 -9.00
N HIS A 58 -7.95 11.63 -9.11
CA HIS A 58 -7.89 10.20 -9.36
C HIS A 58 -7.51 9.47 -8.08
N VAL A 59 -8.06 8.27 -7.91
CA VAL A 59 -7.73 7.36 -6.81
C VAL A 59 -7.42 6.00 -7.39
N VAL A 60 -6.17 5.58 -7.24
CA VAL A 60 -5.71 4.23 -7.64
C VAL A 60 -5.58 3.41 -6.37
N GLY A 61 -6.50 2.47 -6.18
CA GLY A 61 -6.54 1.65 -4.97
C GLY A 61 -6.12 0.20 -5.22
N SER A 62 -5.27 -0.31 -4.34
CA SER A 62 -4.80 -1.69 -4.33
C SER A 62 -5.23 -2.37 -3.02
N PRO A 63 -6.10 -3.39 -3.04
CA PRO A 63 -6.41 -4.18 -1.86
C PRO A 63 -5.23 -5.07 -1.48
N ILE A 64 -5.02 -5.26 -0.18
CA ILE A 64 -3.98 -6.10 0.40
C ILE A 64 -4.67 -7.04 1.39
N ALA A 65 -4.44 -8.35 1.23
CA ALA A 65 -4.93 -9.37 2.14
C ALA A 65 -3.75 -10.06 2.82
N PHE A 66 -3.85 -10.26 4.13
CA PHE A 66 -2.89 -11.01 4.93
C PHE A 66 -3.60 -12.25 5.50
N THR A 67 -3.01 -13.42 5.35
CA THR A 67 -3.55 -14.68 5.87
C THR A 67 -2.45 -15.48 6.54
N TRP A 68 -2.72 -15.93 7.77
CA TRP A 68 -1.88 -16.89 8.48
C TRP A 68 -2.52 -18.27 8.39
N LEU A 69 -2.01 -19.04 7.42
CA LEU A 69 -2.32 -20.44 7.17
C LEU A 69 -1.04 -21.27 7.38
#